data_AF-A0A3L8E3B0-F1
#
_entry.id   AF-A0A3L8E3B0-F1
#
_cell.length_a   1.000
_cell.length_b   1.000
_cell.length_c   1.000
_cell.angle_alpha   90.00
_cell.angle_beta   90.00
_cell.angle_gamma   90.00
#
_symmetry.space_group_name_H-M   'P 1'
#
loop_
_entity.id
_entity.type
_entity.pdbx_description
1 polymer ?
#
loop_
_entity_poly.entity_id
_entity_poly.type
_entity_poly.pdbx_seq_one_letter_code
_entity_poly.pdbx_strand_id
1 'polypeptide(L)'
;MFSLNINAQKLISRLTPTYIMALGIVLVTSSWYDKTSEFYMDERPQETCTKYWWRNLLYINNLFDHNDLCMQWSWYIANDMQFYVIGVALLILSSTYFYTAAVILGALLIGSIVLTGYISYVHQHTPIVTELYKVLNVLYDPPWVRISPYIIGMITAYILIRLNNKLVLKK
;
A
#
# COMPACT_ATOMS: atom_id res chain seq x y z
N MET A 1 25.19 0.04 2.14
CA MET A 1 24.41 -1.20 1.88
C MET A 1 24.04 -1.94 3.17
N PHE A 2 24.99 -2.32 4.03
CA PHE A 2 24.71 -3.01 5.31
C PHE A 2 23.75 -2.27 6.25
N SER A 3 23.90 -0.96 6.44
CA SER A 3 23.02 -0.16 7.31
C SER A 3 21.56 -0.12 6.81
N LEU A 4 21.34 -0.16 5.50
CA LEU A 4 20.00 -0.18 4.88
C LEU A 4 19.27 -1.50 5.13
N ASN A 5 19.97 -2.64 4.98
CA ASN A 5 19.40 -3.96 5.29
C ASN A 5 19.03 -4.10 6.78
N ILE A 6 19.87 -3.57 7.67
CA ILE A 6 19.61 -3.61 9.12
C ILE A 6 18.37 -2.77 9.47
N ASN A 7 18.20 -1.59 8.85
CA ASN A 7 17.04 -0.74 9.11
C ASN A 7 15.74 -1.34 8.51
N ALA A 8 15.82 -1.97 7.34
CA ALA A 8 14.69 -2.69 6.75
C ALA A 8 14.24 -3.87 7.61
N GLN A 9 15.19 -4.68 8.09
CA GLN A 9 14.88 -5.78 8.99
C GLN A 9 14.26 -5.30 10.32
N LYS A 10 14.76 -4.20 10.88
CA LYS A 10 14.21 -3.59 12.10
C LYS A 10 12.78 -3.08 11.93
N LEU A 11 12.43 -2.54 10.75
CA LEU A 11 11.07 -2.08 10.47
C LEU A 11 10.10 -3.26 10.42
N ILE A 12 10.45 -4.30 9.65
CA ILE A 12 9.65 -5.51 9.50
C ILE A 12 9.46 -6.20 10.86
N SER A 13 10.52 -6.33 11.65
CA SER A 13 10.47 -6.98 12.96
C SER A 13 9.64 -6.21 13.99
N ARG A 14 9.41 -4.90 13.80
CA ARG A 14 8.59 -4.07 14.70
C ARG A 14 7.12 -4.05 14.29
N LEU A 15 6.83 -3.95 12.99
CA LEU A 15 5.47 -3.81 12.49
C LEU A 15 4.70 -5.13 12.50
N THR A 16 5.36 -6.22 12.10
CA THR A 16 4.73 -7.53 11.90
C THR A 16 4.09 -8.11 13.17
N PRO A 17 4.74 -8.07 14.35
CA PRO A 17 4.13 -8.58 15.59
C PRO A 17 2.87 -7.83 15.99
N THR A 18 2.89 -6.49 15.88
CA THR A 18 1.72 -5.66 16.18
C THR A 18 0.57 -5.94 15.22
N TYR A 19 0.89 -6.14 13.93
CA TYR A 19 -0.11 -6.46 12.92
C TYR A 19 -0.73 -7.85 13.09
N ILE A 20 0.08 -8.87 13.46
CA ILE A 20 -0.41 -10.21 13.82
C ILE A 20 -1.30 -10.16 15.07
N MET A 21 -0.91 -9.37 16.07
CA MET A 21 -1.73 -9.18 17.27
C MET A 21 -3.09 -8.54 16.93
N ALA A 22 -3.10 -7.51 16.08
CA ALA A 22 -4.33 -6.89 15.61
C ALA A 22 -5.23 -7.87 14.84
N LEU A 23 -4.64 -8.69 13.95
CA LEU A 23 -5.34 -9.78 13.26
C LEU A 23 -6.00 -10.75 14.25
N GLY A 24 -5.27 -11.17 15.29
CA GLY A 24 -5.79 -12.06 16.33
C GLY A 24 -6.96 -11.43 17.10
N ILE A 25 -6.85 -10.16 17.48
CA ILE A 25 -7.92 -9.43 18.15
C ILE A 25 -9.17 -9.38 17.26
N VAL A 26 -9.02 -9.01 15.99
CA VAL A 26 -10.15 -8.93 15.04
C VAL A 26 -10.81 -10.30 14.87
N LEU A 27 -10.04 -11.38 14.74
CA LEU A 27 -10.57 -12.74 14.62
C LEU A 27 -11.43 -13.13 15.83
N VAL A 28 -10.94 -12.87 17.05
CA VAL A 28 -11.66 -13.21 18.29
C VAL A 28 -12.89 -12.33 18.46
N THR A 29 -12.74 -11.03 18.28
CA THR A 29 -13.80 -10.04 18.48
C THR A 29 -14.93 -10.20 17.45
N SER A 30 -14.61 -10.42 16.17
CA SER A 30 -15.62 -10.68 15.12
C SER A 30 -16.41 -11.97 15.38
N SER A 31 -15.71 -13.05 15.75
CA SER A 31 -16.35 -14.33 16.10
C SER A 31 -17.23 -14.24 17.34
N TRP A 32 -16.91 -13.34 18.27
CA TRP A 32 -17.72 -13.08 19.45
C TRP A 32 -18.96 -12.26 19.08
N TYR A 33 -18.79 -11.17 18.31
CA TYR A 33 -19.90 -10.33 17.86
C TYR A 33 -20.93 -11.10 17.04
N ASP A 34 -20.50 -12.00 16.15
CA ASP A 34 -21.41 -12.83 15.34
C ASP A 34 -22.38 -13.67 16.21
N LYS A 35 -21.96 -14.03 17.44
CA LYS A 35 -22.76 -14.84 18.37
C LYS A 35 -23.61 -14.00 19.34
N THR A 36 -23.22 -12.75 19.61
CA THR A 36 -23.82 -11.92 20.68
C THR A 36 -24.56 -10.70 20.17
N SER A 37 -24.30 -10.26 18.94
CA SER A 37 -24.88 -9.06 18.35
C SER A 37 -26.07 -9.41 17.48
N GLU A 38 -27.17 -8.66 17.67
CA GLU A 38 -28.32 -8.65 16.76
C GLU A 38 -28.06 -7.82 15.49
N PHE A 39 -26.97 -7.02 15.47
CA PHE A 39 -26.59 -6.22 14.31
C PHE A 39 -25.83 -7.05 13.28
N TYR A 40 -26.34 -7.04 12.05
CA TYR A 40 -25.67 -7.60 10.88
C TYR A 40 -24.59 -6.63 10.38
N MET A 41 -23.34 -7.09 10.37
CA MET A 41 -22.24 -6.38 9.70
C MET A 41 -22.13 -6.85 8.26
N ASP A 42 -22.12 -5.91 7.31
CA ASP A 42 -22.04 -6.21 5.87
C ASP A 42 -20.70 -6.87 5.50
N GLU A 43 -19.60 -6.47 6.14
CA GLU A 43 -18.23 -6.94 5.85
C GLU A 43 -17.93 -8.37 6.32
N ARG A 44 -18.76 -8.95 7.21
CA ARG A 44 -18.65 -10.33 7.76
C ARG A 44 -17.21 -10.85 7.98
N PRO A 45 -16.36 -10.12 8.75
CA PRO A 45 -14.96 -10.48 8.96
C PRO A 45 -14.75 -11.88 9.54
N GLN A 46 -15.72 -12.41 10.29
CA GLN A 46 -15.69 -13.76 10.86
C GLN A 46 -15.58 -14.87 9.80
N GLU A 47 -16.14 -14.67 8.60
CA GLU A 47 -16.09 -15.65 7.52
C GLU A 47 -14.85 -15.46 6.64
N THR A 48 -14.58 -14.22 6.25
CA THR A 48 -13.46 -13.87 5.36
C THR A 48 -12.11 -14.02 6.05
N CYS A 49 -11.96 -13.59 7.32
CA CYS A 49 -10.71 -13.72 8.05
C CYS A 49 -10.31 -15.16 8.31
N THR A 50 -11.25 -16.05 8.65
CA THR A 50 -10.95 -17.46 8.90
C THR A 50 -10.34 -18.13 7.66
N LYS A 51 -10.74 -17.69 6.46
CA LYS A 51 -10.25 -18.23 5.18
C LYS A 51 -9.00 -17.52 4.65
N TYR A 52 -8.86 -16.22 4.89
CA TYR A 52 -7.88 -15.37 4.20
C TYR A 52 -6.92 -14.60 5.12
N TRP A 53 -6.87 -14.90 6.43
CA TRP A 53 -5.92 -14.28 7.36
C TRP A 53 -4.46 -14.33 6.87
N TRP A 54 -4.06 -15.42 6.22
CA TRP A 54 -2.71 -15.63 5.71
C TRP A 54 -2.30 -14.60 4.64
N ARG A 55 -3.27 -14.08 3.85
CA ARG A 55 -3.03 -13.04 2.84
C ARG A 55 -2.57 -11.73 3.48
N ASN A 56 -3.09 -11.44 4.68
CA ASN A 56 -2.68 -10.27 5.46
C ASN A 56 -1.26 -10.46 5.98
N LEU A 57 -0.93 -11.63 6.52
CA LEU A 57 0.41 -11.92 7.05
C LEU A 57 1.51 -11.78 5.98
N LEU A 58 1.18 -12.09 4.72
CA LEU A 58 2.08 -11.91 3.58
C LEU A 58 2.03 -10.51 2.95
N TYR A 59 1.18 -9.59 3.44
CA TYR A 59 0.96 -8.26 2.85
C TYR A 59 0.57 -8.29 1.36
N ILE A 60 -0.26 -9.27 0.96
CA ILE A 60 -0.75 -9.44 -0.42
C ILE A 60 -2.28 -9.35 -0.52
N ASN A 61 -2.94 -8.98 0.57
CA ASN A 61 -4.40 -8.91 0.64
C ASN A 61 -5.00 -7.90 -0.36
N ASN A 62 -4.27 -6.83 -0.71
CA ASN A 62 -4.69 -5.82 -1.69
C ASN A 62 -4.65 -6.30 -3.16
N LEU A 63 -4.17 -7.51 -3.45
CA LEU A 63 -4.16 -8.08 -4.81
C LEU A 63 -5.41 -8.91 -5.13
N PHE A 64 -6.29 -9.11 -4.15
CA PHE A 64 -7.52 -9.87 -4.28
C PHE A 64 -8.72 -8.92 -4.23
N ASP A 65 -9.92 -9.47 -4.48
CA ASP A 65 -11.15 -8.68 -4.44
C ASP A 65 -11.36 -8.07 -3.05
N HIS A 66 -11.94 -6.87 -3.01
CA HIS A 66 -12.19 -6.15 -1.77
C HIS A 66 -13.12 -6.92 -0.83
N ASN A 67 -14.09 -7.66 -1.38
CA ASN A 67 -15.01 -8.46 -0.55
C ASN A 67 -14.32 -9.65 0.13
N ASP A 68 -13.14 -10.04 -0.35
CA ASP A 68 -12.32 -11.12 0.21
C ASP A 68 -11.34 -10.60 1.30
N LEU A 69 -11.33 -9.29 1.58
CA LEU A 69 -10.46 -8.69 2.58
C LEU A 69 -10.96 -9.02 4.00
N CYS A 70 -10.09 -9.64 4.79
CA CYS A 70 -10.34 -9.91 6.22
C CYS A 70 -10.47 -8.62 7.05
N MET A 71 -9.60 -7.63 6.78
CA MET A 71 -9.63 -6.32 7.44
C MET A 71 -9.64 -5.26 6.36
N GLN A 72 -10.77 -4.59 6.16
CA GLN A 72 -10.89 -3.65 5.05
C GLN A 72 -9.86 -2.53 5.09
N TRP A 73 -9.43 -2.05 6.26
CA TRP A 73 -8.37 -1.03 6.34
C TRP A 73 -6.96 -1.56 6.03
N SER A 74 -6.76 -2.87 5.97
CA SER A 74 -5.42 -3.44 5.92
C SER A 74 -4.80 -3.48 4.53
N TRP A 75 -5.56 -3.21 3.46
CA TRP A 75 -5.02 -3.08 2.10
C TRP A 75 -3.98 -1.95 2.04
N TYR A 76 -4.16 -0.88 2.83
CA TYR A 76 -3.22 0.25 2.86
C TYR A 76 -1.88 -0.16 3.47
N ILE A 77 -1.90 -0.96 4.54
CA ILE A 77 -0.67 -1.47 5.19
C ILE A 77 0.09 -2.37 4.21
N ALA A 78 -0.62 -3.23 3.48
CA ALA A 78 -0.02 -4.09 2.47
C ALA A 78 0.65 -3.28 1.35
N ASN A 79 -0.05 -2.25 0.87
CA ASN A 79 0.46 -1.34 -0.13
C ASN A 79 1.74 -0.61 0.33
N ASP A 80 1.76 -0.08 1.55
CA ASP A 80 2.93 0.61 2.09
C ASP A 80 4.16 -0.30 2.20
N MET A 81 3.97 -1.56 2.60
CA MET A 81 5.06 -2.55 2.65
C MET A 81 5.58 -2.89 1.25
N GLN A 82 4.71 -3.02 0.25
CA GLN A 82 5.12 -3.25 -1.15
C GLN A 82 5.94 -2.08 -1.69
N PHE A 83 5.50 -0.84 -1.43
CA PHE A 83 6.24 0.36 -1.83
C PHE A 83 7.59 0.47 -1.14
N TYR A 84 7.64 0.13 0.15
CA TYR A 84 8.90 0.09 0.90
C TYR A 84 9.90 -0.88 0.26
N VAL A 85 9.48 -2.10 -0.07
CA VAL A 85 10.34 -3.10 -0.72
C VAL A 85 10.81 -2.63 -2.09
N ILE A 86 9.92 -2.09 -2.92
CA ILE A 86 10.26 -1.53 -4.24
C ILE A 86 11.25 -0.37 -4.09
N GLY A 87 11.01 0.55 -3.16
CA GLY A 87 11.88 1.70 -2.89
C GLY A 87 13.28 1.29 -2.47
N VAL A 88 13.40 0.33 -1.54
CA VAL A 88 14.70 -0.20 -1.10
C VAL A 88 15.42 -0.92 -2.25
N ALA A 89 14.70 -1.71 -3.06
CA ALA A 89 15.27 -2.39 -4.22
C ALA A 89 15.79 -1.40 -5.27
N LEU A 90 15.01 -0.35 -5.57
CA LEU A 90 15.42 0.72 -6.49
C LEU A 90 16.61 1.52 -5.96
N LEU A 91 16.66 1.77 -4.65
CA LEU A 91 17.78 2.46 -4.03
C LEU A 91 19.06 1.61 -4.14
N ILE A 92 18.97 0.30 -3.86
CA ILE A 92 20.07 -0.65 -4.08
C ILE A 92 20.49 -0.64 -5.55
N LEU A 93 19.55 -0.75 -6.49
CA LEU A 93 19.84 -0.76 -7.91
C LEU A 93 20.51 0.54 -8.36
N SER A 94 20.04 1.70 -7.88
CA SER A 94 20.60 3.01 -8.21
C SER A 94 22.06 3.18 -7.80
N SER A 95 22.51 2.44 -6.77
CA SER A 95 23.90 2.47 -6.33
C SER A 95 24.86 1.81 -7.33
N THR A 96 24.34 0.91 -8.16
CA THR A 96 25.13 0.17 -9.17
C THR A 96 24.83 0.65 -10.59
N TYR A 97 23.56 0.90 -10.92
CA TYR A 97 23.10 1.26 -12.25
C TYR A 97 22.09 2.43 -12.21
N PHE A 98 22.57 3.62 -11.90
CA PHE A 98 21.75 4.82 -11.72
C PHE A 98 20.78 5.11 -12.88
N TYR A 99 21.25 5.04 -14.13
CA TYR A 99 20.40 5.30 -15.30
C TYR A 99 19.25 4.30 -15.42
N THR A 100 19.49 3.01 -15.19
CA THR A 100 18.44 2.00 -15.24
C THR A 100 17.40 2.23 -14.15
N ALA A 101 17.84 2.54 -12.93
CA ALA A 101 16.95 2.84 -11.82
C ALA A 101 16.08 4.07 -12.11
N ALA A 102 16.66 5.13 -12.69
CA ALA A 102 15.94 6.34 -13.07
C ALA A 102 14.89 6.09 -14.17
N VAL A 103 15.21 5.27 -15.18
CA VAL A 103 14.26 4.88 -16.23
C VAL A 103 13.09 4.08 -15.66
N ILE A 104 13.37 3.10 -14.80
CA ILE A 104 12.32 2.30 -14.12
C ILE A 104 11.42 3.22 -13.28
N LEU A 105 12.02 4.15 -12.53
CA LEU A 105 11.30 5.12 -11.72
C LEU A 105 10.35 6.00 -12.55
N GLY A 106 10.85 6.54 -13.66
CA GLY A 106 10.06 7.36 -14.59
C GLY A 106 8.94 6.56 -15.25
N ALA A 107 9.22 5.32 -15.68
CA ALA A 107 8.24 4.43 -16.28
C ALA A 107 7.11 4.07 -15.30
N LEU A 108 7.44 3.77 -14.03
CA LEU A 108 6.44 3.50 -13.00
C LEU A 108 5.54 4.71 -12.72
N LEU A 109 6.11 5.93 -12.67
CA LEU A 109 5.34 7.15 -12.44
C LEU A 109 4.43 7.52 -13.62
N ILE A 110 4.93 7.42 -14.85
CA ILE A 110 4.11 7.69 -16.04
C ILE A 110 3.03 6.62 -16.17
N GLY A 111 3.41 5.35 -15.97
CA GLY A 111 2.49 4.22 -16.02
C GLY A 111 1.35 4.36 -15.00
N SER A 112 1.65 4.74 -13.75
CA SER A 112 0.62 4.95 -12.73
C SER A 112 -0.32 6.10 -13.06
N ILE A 113 0.18 7.23 -13.55
CA ILE A 113 -0.64 8.38 -13.94
C ILE A 113 -1.55 8.02 -15.13
N VAL A 114 -0.99 7.40 -16.17
CA VAL A 114 -1.75 6.98 -17.36
C VAL A 114 -2.83 5.98 -16.98
N LEU A 115 -2.49 4.98 -16.16
CA LEU A 115 -3.44 3.97 -15.72
C LEU A 115 -4.58 4.57 -14.87
N THR A 116 -4.24 5.49 -13.97
CA THR A 116 -5.24 6.23 -13.17
C THR A 116 -6.18 7.03 -14.07
N GLY A 117 -5.63 7.78 -15.04
CA GLY A 117 -6.41 8.56 -15.98
C GLY A 117 -7.30 7.68 -16.87
N TYR A 118 -6.77 6.55 -17.33
CA TYR A 118 -7.52 5.59 -18.15
C TYR A 118 -8.69 4.97 -17.38
N ILE A 119 -8.46 4.48 -16.17
CA ILE A 119 -9.51 3.89 -15.33
C ILE A 119 -10.59 4.94 -15.04
N SER A 120 -10.19 6.16 -14.68
CA SER A 120 -11.10 7.29 -14.43
C SER A 120 -11.97 7.62 -15.66
N TYR A 121 -11.38 7.58 -16.85
CA TYR A 121 -12.09 7.82 -18.12
C TYR A 121 -13.12 6.73 -18.43
N VAL A 122 -12.73 5.45 -18.30
CA VAL A 122 -13.61 4.31 -18.61
C VAL A 122 -14.77 4.22 -17.63
N HIS A 123 -14.52 4.53 -16.35
CA HIS A 123 -15.52 4.36 -15.28
C HIS A 123 -16.30 5.65 -14.97
N GLN A 124 -16.29 6.64 -15.87
CA GLN A 124 -17.04 7.91 -15.78
C GLN A 124 -17.13 8.46 -14.35
N HIS A 125 -15.99 8.75 -13.72
CA HIS A 125 -15.94 9.16 -12.33
C HIS A 125 -16.76 10.42 -12.04
N THR A 126 -17.93 10.22 -11.45
CA THR A 126 -18.64 11.27 -10.73
C THR A 126 -18.21 11.26 -9.27
N PRO A 127 -17.84 12.39 -8.65
CA PRO A 127 -17.42 12.47 -7.25
C PRO A 127 -18.63 12.33 -6.30
N ILE A 128 -19.30 11.18 -6.34
CA ILE A 128 -20.45 10.84 -5.50
C ILE A 128 -20.06 9.59 -4.68
N VAL A 129 -20.15 9.70 -3.36
CA VAL A 129 -19.63 8.72 -2.38
C VAL A 129 -20.22 7.31 -2.58
N THR A 130 -21.46 7.21 -3.08
CA THR A 130 -22.15 5.92 -3.31
C THR A 130 -21.62 5.14 -4.50
N GLU A 131 -21.13 5.82 -5.54
CA GLU A 131 -20.49 5.16 -6.69
C GLU A 131 -19.01 4.89 -6.44
N LEU A 132 -18.38 5.58 -5.47
CA LEU A 132 -17.00 5.36 -5.07
C LEU A 132 -16.77 3.92 -4.58
N TYR A 133 -17.73 3.34 -3.84
CA TYR A 133 -17.64 1.97 -3.33
C TYR A 133 -17.51 0.91 -4.42
N LYS A 134 -18.13 1.11 -5.59
CA LYS A 134 -18.00 0.19 -6.74
C LYS A 134 -16.64 0.27 -7.42
N VAL A 135 -15.90 1.35 -7.20
CA VAL A 135 -14.59 1.60 -7.82
C VAL A 135 -13.44 1.45 -6.81
N LEU A 136 -13.72 1.16 -5.53
CA LEU A 136 -12.69 0.92 -4.52
C LEU A 136 -11.69 -0.16 -4.98
N ASN A 137 -12.21 -1.28 -5.49
CA ASN A 137 -11.42 -2.43 -5.96
C ASN A 137 -10.54 -2.10 -7.19
N VAL A 138 -10.91 -1.08 -7.98
CA VAL A 138 -10.27 -0.80 -9.27
C VAL A 138 -9.37 0.44 -9.21
N LEU A 139 -9.70 1.41 -8.37
CA LEU A 139 -9.03 2.70 -8.32
C LEU A 139 -8.42 3.04 -6.96
N TYR A 140 -8.90 2.44 -5.86
CA TYR A 140 -8.52 2.85 -4.52
C TYR A 140 -7.55 1.88 -3.84
N ASP A 141 -7.85 0.58 -3.92
CA ASP A 141 -7.10 -0.52 -3.31
C ASP A 141 -5.83 -0.92 -4.08
N PRO A 142 -5.81 -0.87 -5.43
CA PRO A 142 -4.65 -1.39 -6.14
C PRO A 142 -3.40 -0.53 -6.00
N PRO A 143 -2.22 -1.17 -5.82
CA PRO A 143 -0.97 -0.45 -5.54
C PRO A 143 -0.48 0.38 -6.73
N TRP A 144 -0.82 -0.01 -7.97
CA TRP A 144 -0.34 0.65 -9.19
C TRP A 144 -0.88 2.08 -9.40
N VAL A 145 -2.05 2.40 -8.84
CA VAL A 145 -2.63 3.76 -8.92
C VAL A 145 -1.97 4.69 -7.87
N ARG A 146 -1.48 4.10 -6.77
CA ARG A 146 -1.06 4.78 -5.54
C ARG A 146 0.45 5.02 -5.42
N ILE A 147 1.25 4.47 -6.33
CA ILE A 147 2.72 4.53 -6.22
C ILE A 147 3.30 5.91 -6.55
N SER A 148 2.56 6.78 -7.26
CA SER A 148 3.03 8.08 -7.74
C SER A 148 3.55 9.02 -6.62
N PRO A 149 2.83 9.24 -5.50
CA PRO A 149 3.31 10.10 -4.41
C PRO A 149 4.59 9.56 -3.76
N TYR A 150 4.70 8.22 -3.65
CA TYR A 150 5.89 7.57 -3.11
C TYR A 150 7.12 7.84 -3.99
N ILE A 151 6.96 7.74 -5.31
CA ILE A 151 7.99 8.07 -6.29
C ILE A 151 8.41 9.54 -6.19
N ILE A 152 7.45 10.47 -6.12
CA ILE A 152 7.73 11.91 -5.98
C ILE A 152 8.55 12.16 -4.69
N GLY A 153 8.21 11.47 -3.60
CA GLY A 153 8.98 11.49 -2.35
C GLY A 153 10.44 11.04 -2.55
N MET A 154 10.68 9.96 -3.31
CA MET A 154 12.04 9.50 -3.61
C MET A 154 12.82 10.51 -4.48
N ILE A 155 12.19 11.10 -5.49
CA ILE A 155 12.82 12.12 -6.37
C ILE A 155 13.19 13.36 -5.56
N THR A 156 12.27 13.85 -4.73
CA THR A 156 12.51 15.03 -3.88
C THR A 156 13.63 14.76 -2.86
N ALA A 157 13.65 13.58 -2.24
CA ALA A 157 14.74 13.15 -1.36
C ALA A 157 16.10 13.14 -2.09
N TYR A 158 16.14 12.64 -3.33
CA TYR A 158 17.36 12.67 -4.14
C TYR A 158 17.84 14.10 -4.43
N ILE A 159 16.94 15.00 -4.84
CA ILE A 159 17.27 16.41 -5.10
C ILE A 159 17.85 17.07 -3.83
N LEU A 160 17.21 16.86 -2.68
CA LEU A 160 17.66 17.36 -1.38
C LEU A 160 19.09 16.93 -1.04
N ILE A 161 19.39 15.64 -1.22
CA ILE A 161 20.73 15.09 -0.99
C ILE A 161 21.76 15.75 -1.92
N ARG A 162 21.42 15.97 -3.19
CA ARG A 162 22.31 16.61 -4.17
C ARG A 162 22.53 18.09 -3.89
N LEU A 163 21.54 18.77 -3.32
CA LEU A 163 21.63 20.17 -2.89
C LEU A 163 22.29 20.33 -1.50
N ASN A 164 22.79 19.25 -0.89
CA ASN A 164 23.41 19.24 0.43
C ASN A 164 22.52 19.89 1.51
N ASN A 165 21.20 19.67 1.42
CA ASN A 165 20.17 20.27 2.27
C ASN A 165 20.16 21.82 2.29
N LYS A 166 20.83 22.49 1.35
CA LYS A 166 20.79 23.95 1.18
C LYS A 166 19.67 24.34 0.22
N LEU A 167 18.42 24.04 0.58
CA LEU A 167 17.27 24.60 -0.12
C LEU A 167 17.06 26.05 0.35
N VAL A 168 17.59 27.01 -0.42
CA VAL A 168 17.24 28.42 -0.23
C VAL A 168 15.93 28.67 -0.98
N LEU A 169 14.82 28.49 -0.28
CA LEU A 169 13.50 28.89 -0.77
C LEU A 169 13.44 30.41 -0.73
N LYS A 170 13.60 31.06 -1.89
CA LYS A 170 13.29 32.49 -2.02
C LYS A 170 11.75 32.62 -2.02
N LYS A 171 11.23 33.22 -0.96
CA LYS A 171 9.81 33.54 -0.77
C LYS A 171 9.37 34.64 -1.72
#